data_AF-A0A948CE25-F1
#
_entry.id   AF-A0A948CE25-F1
#
_cell.length_a   1.000
_cell.length_b   1.000
_cell.length_c   1.000
_cell.angle_alpha   90.00
_cell.angle_beta   90.00
_cell.angle_gamma   90.00
#
_symmetry.space_group_name_H-M   'P 1'
#
loop_
_entity.id
_entity.type
_entity.pdbx_description
1 polymer ?
#
loop_
_entity_poly.entity_id
_entity_poly.type
_entity_poly.pdbx_seq_one_letter_code
_entity_poly.pdbx_strand_id
1 'polypeptide(L)'
;MTKVQRLLARLRSQLWVVSTLVRSGMLTVLRPDKYVGMARVVRTQGTNATTGLAMAAVRRPHAVGLIDELGSLTWRELDQRCDALAVGLRAAVGDDVPTVALLCRNHRGFVETLSASAR
;
A
#
# COMPACT_ATOMS: atom_id res chain seq x y z
N MET A 1 1.70 40.50 0.71
CA MET A 1 1.76 39.30 1.58
C MET A 1 3.20 39.01 1.98
N THR A 2 3.54 39.17 3.25
CA THR A 2 4.91 38.98 3.76
C THR A 2 5.27 37.49 3.84
N LYS A 3 6.57 37.14 3.76
CA LYS A 3 7.05 35.74 3.87
C LYS A 3 6.55 35.05 5.14
N VAL A 4 6.42 35.80 6.23
CA VAL A 4 5.89 35.35 7.53
C VAL A 4 4.42 34.91 7.44
N GLN A 5 3.56 35.69 6.77
CA GLN A 5 2.15 35.32 6.58
C GLN A 5 2.00 34.02 5.77
N ARG A 6 2.85 33.83 4.74
CA ARG A 6 2.88 32.58 3.96
C ARG A 6 3.34 31.38 4.78
N LEU A 7 4.35 31.55 5.64
CA LEU A 7 4.84 30.49 6.51
C LEU A 7 3.78 30.07 7.54
N LEU A 8 3.12 31.03 8.20
CA LEU A 8 2.06 30.77 9.17
C LEU A 8 0.85 30.09 8.53
N ALA A 9 0.44 30.52 7.33
CA ALA A 9 -0.64 29.87 6.59
C ALA A 9 -0.29 28.42 6.22
N ARG A 10 0.97 28.17 5.82
CA ARG A 10 1.46 26.83 5.51
C ARG A 10 1.53 25.94 6.75
N LEU A 11 1.99 26.46 7.88
CA LEU A 11 2.00 25.70 9.14
C LEU A 11 0.58 25.35 9.59
N ARG A 12 -0.36 26.31 9.50
CA ARG A 12 -1.77 26.07 9.83
C ARG A 12 -2.39 25.00 8.92
N SER A 13 -2.10 25.02 7.63
CA SER A 13 -2.62 24.01 6.71
C SER A 13 -2.02 22.63 6.98
N GLN A 14 -0.71 22.54 7.24
CA GLN A 14 -0.06 21.28 7.62
C GLN A 14 -0.62 20.72 8.93
N LEU A 15 -0.81 21.57 9.95
CA LEU A 15 -1.43 21.16 11.22
C LEU A 15 -2.86 20.66 11.02
N TRP A 16 -3.65 21.34 10.18
CA TRP A 16 -5.01 20.91 9.88
C TRP A 16 -5.04 19.55 9.17
N VAL A 17 -4.17 19.34 8.17
CA VAL A 17 -4.02 18.05 7.49
C VAL A 17 -3.65 16.95 8.47
N VAL A 18 -2.61 17.16 9.29
CA VAL A 18 -2.18 16.18 10.30
C VAL A 18 -3.31 15.88 11.28
N SER A 19 -4.01 16.90 11.78
CA SER A 19 -5.14 16.71 12.70
C SER A 19 -6.28 15.91 12.08
N THR A 20 -6.54 16.11 10.78
CA THR A 20 -7.57 15.41 10.02
C THR A 20 -7.19 13.95 9.84
N LEU A 21 -5.93 13.68 9.49
CA LEU A 21 -5.39 12.33 9.35
C LEU A 21 -5.38 11.56 10.67
N VAL A 22 -5.10 12.24 11.79
CA VAL A 22 -5.16 11.62 13.12
C VAL A 22 -6.61 11.32 13.51
N ARG A 23 -7.52 12.28 13.34
CA ARG A 23 -8.96 12.09 13.65
C ARG A 23 -9.62 11.03 12.78
N SER A 24 -9.19 10.88 11.52
CA SER A 24 -9.71 9.84 10.62
C SER A 24 -9.12 8.45 10.88
N GLY A 25 -8.14 8.30 11.79
CA GLY A 25 -7.44 7.04 12.02
C GLY A 25 -6.48 6.64 10.89
N MET A 26 -6.20 7.56 9.95
CA MET A 26 -5.14 7.37 8.96
C MET A 26 -3.75 7.44 9.59
N LEU A 27 -3.56 8.35 10.55
CA LEU A 27 -2.38 8.44 11.41
C LEU A 27 -2.75 8.06 12.84
N THR A 28 -2.48 6.82 13.22
CA THR A 28 -2.72 6.31 14.58
C THR A 28 -1.41 6.19 15.35
N VAL A 29 -1.46 6.11 16.69
CA VAL A 29 -0.26 5.75 17.46
C VAL A 29 0.15 4.32 17.07
N LEU A 30 1.21 4.21 16.28
CA LEU A 30 1.84 2.96 15.86
C LEU A 30 3.27 2.96 16.38
N ARG A 31 3.83 1.76 16.52
CA ARG A 31 5.26 1.64 16.83
C ARG A 31 6.10 2.31 15.72
N PRO A 32 7.19 3.05 16.06
CA PRO A 32 7.99 3.78 15.08
C PRO A 32 8.52 2.93 13.92
N ASP A 33 8.84 1.65 14.17
CA ASP A 33 9.29 0.70 13.15
C ASP A 33 8.26 0.51 12.01
N LYS A 34 6.96 0.65 12.32
CA LYS A 34 5.90 0.57 11.31
C LYS A 34 5.92 1.75 10.37
N TYR A 35 6.23 2.95 10.86
CA TYR A 35 6.36 4.12 10.01
C TYR A 35 7.56 4.00 9.06
N VAL A 36 8.67 3.45 9.54
CA VAL A 36 9.83 3.13 8.69
C VAL A 36 9.44 2.09 7.62
N GLY A 37 8.71 1.03 8.00
CA GLY A 37 8.21 0.04 7.06
C GLY A 37 7.27 0.63 6.00
N MET A 38 6.32 1.49 6.41
CA MET A 38 5.41 2.17 5.51
C MET A 38 6.15 3.13 4.55
N ALA A 39 7.12 3.88 5.06
CA ALA A 39 7.97 4.74 4.23
C ALA A 39 8.77 3.92 3.20
N ARG A 40 9.26 2.74 3.59
CA ARG A 40 9.92 1.80 2.67
C ARG A 40 8.96 1.35 1.57
N VAL A 41 7.73 0.98 1.91
CA VAL A 41 6.69 0.60 0.93
C VAL A 41 6.45 1.71 -0.09
N VAL A 42 6.25 2.96 0.35
CA VAL A 42 6.10 4.10 -0.58
C VAL A 42 7.32 4.26 -1.47
N ARG A 43 8.52 4.11 -0.92
CA ARG A 43 9.77 4.26 -1.68
C ARG A 43 9.95 3.16 -2.73
N THR A 44 9.52 1.94 -2.45
CA THR A 44 9.74 0.79 -3.35
C THR A 44 8.59 0.54 -4.31
N GLN A 45 7.34 0.80 -3.91
CA GLN A 45 6.14 0.51 -4.71
C GLN A 45 5.43 1.78 -5.22
N GLY A 46 5.86 2.97 -4.78
CA GLY A 46 5.20 4.23 -5.13
C GLY A 46 3.84 4.41 -4.45
N THR A 47 3.11 5.44 -4.88
CA THR A 47 1.74 5.74 -4.44
C THR A 47 0.75 5.36 -5.53
N ASN A 48 0.24 4.14 -5.48
CA ASN A 48 -0.76 3.64 -6.40
C ASN A 48 -1.95 3.03 -5.63
N ALA A 49 -2.98 2.59 -6.36
CA ALA A 49 -4.20 2.05 -5.75
C ALA A 49 -3.95 0.80 -4.89
N THR A 50 -2.87 0.06 -5.14
CA THR A 50 -2.56 -1.21 -4.48
C THR A 50 -1.55 -1.07 -3.33
N THR A 51 -0.85 0.06 -3.21
CA THR A 51 0.09 0.34 -2.10
C THR A 51 -0.56 0.14 -0.73
N GLY A 52 -1.87 0.36 -0.62
CA GLY A 52 -2.65 0.13 0.60
C GLY A 52 -2.54 -1.30 1.16
N LEU A 53 -2.33 -2.31 0.31
CA LEU A 53 -2.18 -3.71 0.74
C LEU A 53 -0.87 -3.91 1.50
N ALA A 54 0.25 -3.47 0.93
CA ALA A 54 1.56 -3.54 1.57
C ALA A 54 1.60 -2.69 2.85
N MET A 55 0.93 -1.53 2.86
CA MET A 55 0.76 -0.71 4.07
C MET A 55 -0.01 -1.46 5.16
N ALA A 56 -1.08 -2.18 4.80
CA ALA A 56 -1.84 -3.01 5.74
C ALA A 56 -0.99 -4.18 6.27
N ALA A 57 -0.14 -4.79 5.44
CA ALA A 57 0.81 -5.83 5.85
C ALA A 57 1.83 -5.31 6.86
N VAL A 58 2.30 -4.07 6.71
CA VAL A 58 3.15 -3.42 7.72
C VAL A 58 2.36 -3.16 9.00
N ARG A 59 1.18 -2.52 8.91
CA ARG A 59 0.39 -2.09 10.09
C ARG A 59 -0.16 -3.25 10.91
N ARG A 60 -0.72 -4.26 10.25
CA ARG A 60 -1.48 -5.37 10.87
C ARG A 60 -1.15 -6.71 10.16
N PRO A 61 0.11 -7.18 10.22
CA PRO A 61 0.56 -8.32 9.42
C PRO A 61 -0.23 -9.61 9.65
N HIS A 62 -0.73 -9.82 10.88
CA HIS A 62 -1.43 -11.04 11.27
C HIS A 62 -2.96 -10.90 11.24
N ALA A 63 -3.49 -9.74 10.87
CA ALA A 63 -4.93 -9.59 10.68
C ALA A 63 -5.33 -10.16 9.31
N VAL A 64 -6.52 -10.75 9.24
CA VAL A 64 -7.11 -11.22 7.98
C VAL A 64 -7.34 -10.01 7.07
N GLY A 65 -6.85 -10.13 5.84
CA GLY A 65 -6.95 -9.09 4.82
C GLY A 65 -7.79 -9.49 3.61
N LEU A 66 -7.86 -10.79 3.32
CA LEU A 66 -8.65 -11.30 2.21
C LEU A 66 -9.28 -12.64 2.59
N ILE A 67 -10.54 -12.83 2.19
CA ILE A 67 -11.29 -14.07 2.38
C ILE A 67 -11.90 -14.42 1.02
N ASP A 68 -11.71 -15.65 0.57
CA ASP A 68 -12.35 -16.21 -0.61
C ASP A 68 -12.70 -17.69 -0.37
N GLU A 69 -13.07 -18.42 -1.43
CA GLU A 69 -13.43 -19.84 -1.36
C GLU A 69 -12.29 -20.77 -0.88
N LEU A 70 -11.03 -20.33 -0.98
CA LEU A 70 -9.86 -21.06 -0.49
C LEU A 70 -9.50 -20.68 0.96
N GLY A 71 -10.37 -19.92 1.63
CA GLY A 71 -10.23 -19.49 3.02
C GLY A 71 -9.68 -18.08 3.17
N SER A 72 -9.03 -17.82 4.31
CA SER A 72 -8.52 -16.50 4.66
C SER A 72 -7.02 -16.37 4.45
N LEU A 73 -6.58 -15.20 4.00
CA LEU A 73 -5.19 -14.77 4.03
C LEU A 73 -5.03 -13.58 4.98
N THR A 74 -3.96 -13.61 5.75
CA THR A 74 -3.49 -12.43 6.48
C THR A 74 -2.91 -11.39 5.51
N TRP A 75 -2.84 -10.14 5.95
CA TRP A 75 -2.21 -9.09 5.14
C TRP A 75 -0.76 -9.40 4.76
N ARG A 76 0.01 -10.03 5.67
CA ARG A 76 1.39 -10.44 5.38
C ARG A 76 1.45 -11.50 4.29
N GLU A 77 0.62 -12.54 4.39
CA GLU A 77 0.62 -13.62 3.39
C GLU A 77 0.19 -13.10 2.03
N LEU A 78 -0.85 -12.26 1.98
CA LEU A 78 -1.29 -11.63 0.74
C LEU A 78 -0.15 -10.81 0.10
N ASP A 79 0.51 -9.96 0.87
CA ASP A 79 1.60 -9.11 0.37
C ASP A 79 2.80 -9.91 -0.15
N GLN A 80 3.18 -10.97 0.56
CA GLN A 80 4.26 -11.89 0.14
C GLN A 80 3.90 -12.64 -1.15
N ARG A 81 2.64 -13.05 -1.31
CA ARG A 81 2.17 -13.73 -2.52
C ARG A 81 2.16 -12.77 -3.72
N CYS A 82 1.74 -11.53 -3.52
CA CYS A 82 1.83 -10.49 -4.56
C CYS A 82 3.29 -10.21 -4.96
N ASP A 83 4.23 -10.18 -4.01
CA ASP A 83 5.66 -9.96 -4.30
C ASP A 83 6.24 -11.13 -5.09
N ALA A 84 5.95 -12.37 -4.67
CA ALA A 84 6.37 -13.57 -5.38
C ALA A 84 5.79 -13.62 -6.80
N LEU A 85 4.52 -13.25 -6.96
CA LEU A 85 3.88 -13.16 -8.27
C LEU A 85 4.52 -12.08 -9.15
N ALA A 86 4.85 -10.90 -8.60
CA ALA A 86 5.52 -9.84 -9.36
C ALA A 86 6.90 -10.29 -9.88
N VAL A 87 7.67 -11.00 -9.04
CA VAL A 87 8.94 -11.61 -9.47
C VAL A 87 8.72 -12.64 -10.58
N GLY A 88 7.74 -13.53 -10.41
CA GLY A 88 7.41 -14.54 -11.41
C GLY A 88 6.93 -13.96 -12.74
N LEU A 89 6.11 -12.91 -12.69
CA LEU A 89 5.64 -12.19 -13.88
C LEU A 89 6.82 -11.57 -14.63
N ARG A 90 7.66 -10.77 -13.96
CA ARG A 90 8.85 -10.18 -14.61
C ARG A 90 9.79 -11.23 -15.20
N ALA A 91 9.98 -12.36 -14.52
CA ALA A 91 10.78 -13.46 -15.05
C ALA A 91 10.17 -14.09 -16.32
N ALA A 92 8.84 -14.10 -16.45
CA ALA A 92 8.14 -14.70 -17.58
C ALA A 92 8.02 -13.76 -18.80
N VAL A 93 7.84 -12.45 -18.57
CA VAL A 93 7.51 -11.49 -19.64
C VAL A 93 8.52 -10.35 -19.80
N GLY A 94 9.52 -10.25 -18.93
CA GLY A 94 10.51 -9.17 -18.92
C GLY A 94 10.07 -7.95 -18.10
N ASP A 95 10.95 -6.96 -17.99
CA ASP A 95 10.75 -5.76 -17.15
C ASP A 95 9.96 -4.65 -17.85
N ASP A 96 9.84 -4.68 -19.18
CA ASP A 96 9.28 -3.58 -19.97
C ASP A 96 7.88 -3.93 -20.51
N VAL A 97 6.99 -4.30 -19.60
CA VAL A 97 5.60 -4.68 -19.93
C VAL A 97 4.66 -3.53 -19.57
N PRO A 98 4.13 -2.80 -20.57
CA PRO A 98 3.30 -1.61 -20.31
C PRO A 98 1.91 -1.98 -19.79
N THR A 99 1.41 -3.17 -20.11
CA THR A 99 0.04 -3.59 -19.79
C THR A 99 -0.02 -5.10 -19.54
N VAL A 100 -0.68 -5.49 -18.45
CA VAL A 100 -1.00 -6.89 -18.12
C VAL A 100 -2.52 -7.09 -18.19
N ALA A 101 -2.98 -8.00 -19.06
CA ALA A 101 -4.38 -8.40 -19.11
C ALA A 101 -4.67 -9.46 -18.04
N LEU A 102 -5.79 -9.29 -17.32
CA LEU A 102 -6.22 -10.19 -16.24
C LEU A 102 -7.62 -10.73 -16.53
N LEU A 103 -7.74 -12.05 -16.65
CA LEU A 103 -9.02 -12.75 -16.76
C LEU A 103 -9.08 -13.85 -15.69
N CYS A 104 -9.88 -13.64 -14.66
CA CYS A 104 -10.09 -14.60 -13.58
C CYS A 104 -11.52 -14.49 -13.02
N ARG A 105 -11.93 -15.46 -12.19
CA ARG A 105 -13.16 -15.33 -11.40
C ARG A 105 -12.94 -14.35 -10.23
N ASN A 106 -13.98 -14.10 -9.44
CA ASN A 106 -13.89 -13.27 -8.24
C ASN A 106 -13.26 -14.04 -7.07
N HIS A 107 -11.92 -14.10 -7.03
CA HIS A 107 -11.13 -14.75 -5.98
C HIS A 107 -9.80 -14.02 -5.77
N ARG A 108 -8.95 -14.48 -4.84
CA ARG A 108 -7.67 -13.84 -4.49
C ARG A 108 -6.73 -13.55 -5.66
N GLY A 109 -6.82 -14.32 -6.75
CA GLY A 109 -6.00 -14.13 -7.95
C GLY A 109 -6.21 -12.77 -8.62
N PHE A 110 -7.41 -12.18 -8.49
CA PHE A 110 -7.66 -10.82 -8.96
C PHE A 110 -6.80 -9.80 -8.20
N VAL A 111 -6.83 -9.88 -6.87
CA VAL A 111 -6.13 -8.97 -5.96
C VAL A 111 -4.62 -9.16 -6.04
N GLU A 112 -4.17 -10.43 -6.10
CA GLU A 112 -2.76 -10.79 -6.24
C GLU A 112 -2.19 -10.23 -7.54
N THR A 113 -2.84 -10.48 -8.68
CA THR A 113 -2.36 -10.01 -9.98
C THR A 113 -2.38 -8.49 -10.07
N LEU A 114 -3.45 -7.83 -9.62
CA LEU A 114 -3.56 -6.37 -9.64
C LEU A 114 -2.43 -5.71 -8.84
N SER A 115 -2.11 -6.24 -7.65
CA SER A 115 -1.01 -5.71 -6.85
C SER A 115 0.35 -6.08 -7.41
N ALA A 116 0.51 -7.27 -8.00
CA ALA A 116 1.77 -7.73 -8.59
C ALA A 116 2.14 -6.94 -9.85
N SER A 117 1.16 -6.61 -10.70
CA SER A 117 1.40 -5.82 -11.94
C SER A 117 1.81 -4.37 -11.67
N ALA A 118 1.59 -3.88 -10.45
CA ALA A 118 1.96 -2.51 -10.05
C ALA A 118 3.31 -2.44 -9.32
N ARG A 119 4.08 -3.54 -9.29
CA ARG A 119 5.35 -3.70 -8.57
C ARG A 119 6.53 -3.95 -9.49
#